data_AF-A0A357KMZ2-F1
#
_entry.id   AF-A0A357KMZ2-F1
#
_cell.length_a   1.000
_cell.length_b   1.000
_cell.length_c   1.000
_cell.angle_alpha   90.00
_cell.angle_beta   90.00
_cell.angle_gamma   90.00
#
_symmetry.space_group_name_H-M   'P 1'
#
loop_
_entity.id
_entity.type
_entity.pdbx_description
1 polymer ?
#
loop_
_entity_poly.entity_id
_entity_poly.type
_entity_poly.pdbx_seq_one_letter_code
_entity_poly.pdbx_strand_id
1 'polypeptide(L)' 'MLVLKRVVGETLVIFPTPGIDLNMSVAEMFSAGPISITQVTASEGESSLGVSMPKSLTVIREELAKPDDQTISARE' A
#
# COMPACT_ATOMS: atom_id res chain seq x y z
N MET A 1 -4.73 -1.75 11.67
CA MET A 1 -5.67 -2.02 10.57
C MET A 1 -6.29 -0.72 10.13
N LEU A 2 -6.23 -0.43 8.83
CA LEU A 2 -6.83 0.74 8.19
C LEU A 2 -7.99 0.27 7.31
N VAL A 3 -9.16 0.89 7.37
CA VAL A 3 -10.34 0.50 6.59
C VAL A 3 -10.67 1.60 5.59
N LEU A 4 -10.80 1.22 4.32
CA LEU A 4 -11.08 2.13 3.22
C LEU A 4 -12.28 1.64 2.42
N LYS A 5 -13.16 2.54 2.04
CA LYS A 5 -14.25 2.25 1.09
C LYS A 5 -13.75 2.39 -0.32
N ARG A 6 -14.10 1.44 -1.19
CA ARG A 6 -13.67 1.37 -2.58
C ARG A 6 -14.79 0.91 -3.49
N VAL A 7 -14.95 1.56 -4.64
CA VAL A 7 -15.79 1.09 -5.74
C VAL A 7 -14.97 0.28 -6.74
N VAL A 8 -15.65 -0.43 -7.63
CA VAL A 8 -15.01 -1.20 -8.70
C VAL A 8 -14.13 -0.27 -9.54
N GLY A 9 -12.87 -0.65 -9.72
CA GLY A 9 -11.88 0.11 -10.49
C GLY A 9 -11.03 1.09 -9.66
N GLU A 10 -11.32 1.28 -8.37
CA GLU A 10 -10.42 2.05 -7.50
C GLU A 10 -9.26 1.21 -6.96
N THR A 11 -8.05 1.78 -7.02
CA THR A 11 -6.81 1.10 -6.66
C THR A 11 -6.22 1.64 -5.34
N LEU A 12 -5.48 0.77 -4.65
CA LEU A 12 -4.62 1.12 -3.53
C LEU A 12 -3.17 0.84 -3.91
N VAL A 13 -2.27 1.75 -3.57
CA VAL A 13 -0.83 1.61 -3.83
C VAL A 13 -0.13 1.37 -2.50
N ILE A 14 0.66 0.31 -2.44
CA ILE A 14 1.49 -0.04 -1.28
C ILE A 14 2.95 0.14 -1.68
N PHE A 15 3.71 0.88 -0.89
CA PHE A 15 5.11 1.20 -1.16
C PHE A 15 5.89 1.31 0.15
N PRO A 16 7.23 1.21 0.12
CA PRO A 16 8.06 1.39 1.32
C PRO A 16 7.87 2.78 1.91
N THR A 17 7.82 2.87 3.24
CA THR A 17 7.66 4.15 3.94
C THR A 17 8.83 5.09 3.60
N PRO A 18 8.60 6.40 3.37
CA PRO A 18 9.69 7.34 3.09
C PRO A 18 10.70 7.35 4.24
N GLY A 19 11.98 7.32 3.89
CA GLY A 19 13.08 7.25 4.86
C GLY A 19 13.41 5.86 5.37
N ILE A 20 12.85 4.80 4.77
CA ILE A 20 13.31 3.43 5.00
C ILE A 20 14.73 3.24 4.44
N ASP A 21 15.54 2.43 5.14
CA ASP A 21 16.86 2.07 4.65
C ASP A 21 16.75 1.23 3.38
N LEU A 22 17.37 1.67 2.29
CA LEU A 22 17.30 0.99 0.99
C LEU A 22 18.08 -0.33 0.95
N ASN A 23 18.96 -0.57 1.92
CA ASN A 23 19.68 -1.84 2.07
C ASN A 23 18.96 -2.81 3.01
N MET A 24 17.81 -2.41 3.57
CA MET A 24 16.95 -3.28 4.35
C MET A 24 16.48 -4.44 3.48
N SER A 25 16.64 -5.67 3.99
CA SER A 25 16.13 -6.83 3.27
C SER A 25 14.60 -6.85 3.30
N VAL A 26 13.99 -7.48 2.30
CA VAL A 26 12.54 -7.71 2.28
C VAL A 26 12.10 -8.51 3.52
N ALA A 27 12.90 -9.48 3.97
CA ALA A 27 12.58 -10.25 5.17
C ALA A 27 12.45 -9.35 6.41
N GLU A 28 13.36 -8.39 6.56
CA GLU A 28 13.32 -7.40 7.64
C GLU A 28 12.09 -6.49 7.50
N MET A 29 11.77 -6.05 6.27
CA MET A 29 10.62 -5.19 5.99
C MET A 29 9.29 -5.86 6.41
N PHE A 30 9.20 -7.17 6.25
CA PHE A 30 8.04 -7.99 6.63
C PHE A 30 8.19 -8.67 8.01
N SER A 31 9.24 -8.37 8.78
CA SER A 31 9.47 -9.00 10.08
C SER A 31 8.36 -8.67 11.10
N ALA A 32 7.67 -7.55 10.92
CA ALA A 32 6.52 -7.16 11.75
C ALA A 32 5.19 -7.82 11.31
N GLY A 33 5.22 -8.67 10.28
CA GLY A 33 4.07 -9.43 9.79
C GLY A 33 3.80 -9.27 8.29
N PRO A 34 2.85 -10.04 7.74
CA PRO A 34 2.47 -9.94 6.34
C PRO A 34 1.60 -8.72 6.05
N ILE A 35 1.42 -8.41 4.77
CA ILE A 35 0.31 -7.59 4.31
C ILE A 35 -0.94 -8.48 4.29
N SER A 36 -1.98 -8.08 5.02
CA SER A 36 -3.29 -8.74 5.04
C SER A 36 -4.34 -7.78 4.51
N ILE A 37 -5.06 -8.22 3.47
CA ILE A 37 -6.17 -7.50 2.87
C ILE A 37 -7.44 -8.31 3.15
N THR A 38 -8.41 -7.67 3.78
CA THR A 38 -9.68 -8.31 4.18
C THR A 38 -10.83 -7.48 3.61
N GLN A 39 -11.74 -8.09 2.88
CA GLN A 39 -13.00 -7.46 2.55
C GLN A 39 -13.89 -7.47 3.79
N VAL A 40 -14.13 -6.29 4.37
CA VAL A 40 -14.92 -6.12 5.60
C VAL A 40 -16.41 -6.10 5.30
N THR A 41 -16.81 -5.42 4.23
CA THR A 41 -18.19 -5.41 3.74
C THR A 41 -18.20 -5.34 2.22
N ALA A 42 -19.24 -5.93 1.61
CA ALA A 42 -19.51 -5.84 0.18
C ALA A 42 -20.96 -5.40 -0.01
N SER A 43 -21.17 -4.31 -0.74
CA SER A 43 -22.46 -3.82 -1.20
C SER A 43 -22.40 -3.66 -2.73
N GLU A 44 -23.55 -3.50 -3.37
CA GLU A 44 -23.60 -3.32 -4.82
C GLU A 44 -22.80 -2.07 -5.24
N GLY A 45 -21.64 -2.30 -5.88
CA GLY A 45 -20.74 -1.24 -6.34
C GLY A 45 -19.74 -0.68 -5.31
N GLU A 46 -19.86 -0.97 -4.01
CA GLU A 46 -18.95 -0.48 -2.96
C GLU A 46 -18.47 -1.64 -2.07
N SER A 47 -17.16 -1.71 -1.81
CA SER A 47 -16.53 -2.65 -0.89
C SER A 47 -15.68 -1.92 0.15
N SER A 48 -15.80 -2.30 1.41
CA SER A 48 -14.88 -1.86 2.45
C SER A 48 -13.71 -2.83 2.52
N LEU A 49 -12.49 -2.34 2.29
CA LEU A 49 -11.25 -3.10 2.38
C LEU A 49 -10.52 -2.71 3.65
N GLY A 50 -10.27 -3.69 4.52
CA GLY A 50 -9.36 -3.60 5.65
C GLY A 50 -7.95 -3.98 5.20
N VAL A 51 -6.98 -3.12 5.45
CA VAL A 51 -5.57 -3.35 5.16
C VAL A 51 -4.78 -3.32 6.48
N SER A 52 -4.04 -4.38 6.75
CA SER A 52 -3.06 -4.47 7.83
C SER A 52 -1.71 -4.81 7.23
N MET A 53 -0.67 -4.10 7.65
CA MET A 53 0.68 -4.25 7.11
C MET A 53 1.71 -3.74 8.12
N PRO A 54 3.00 -4.14 7.97
CA PRO A 54 4.12 -3.56 8.70
C PRO A 54 4.19 -2.03 8.60
N LYS A 55 4.73 -1.38 9.64
CA LYS A 55 4.99 0.08 9.64
C LYS A 55 6.03 0.52 8.60
N SER A 56 6.83 -0.42 8.13
CA SER A 56 7.82 -0.24 7.07
C SER A 56 7.18 -0.03 5.69
N LEU A 57 5.86 -0.25 5.58
CA LEU A 57 5.07 -0.05 4.38
C LEU A 57 4.03 1.05 4.60
N THR A 58 3.77 1.80 3.55
CA THR A 58 2.73 2.82 3.47
C THR A 58 1.72 2.43 2.41
N VAL A 59 0.45 2.71 2.66
CA VAL A 59 -0.66 2.48 1.75
C VAL A 59 -1.33 3.81 1.49
N ILE A 60 -1.49 4.15 0.22
CA ILE A 60 -2.21 5.33 -0.21
C ILE A 60 -3.24 4.98 -1.26
N ARG A 61 -4.18 5.89 -1.41
CA ARG A 61 -5.14 5.85 -2.51
C ARG A 61 -4.42 6.27 -3.79
N GLU A 62 -4.64 5.56 -4.89
CA GLU A 62 -3.97 5.87 -6.17
C GLU A 62 -4.21 7.33 -6.60
N GLU A 63 -5.41 7.85 -6.38
CA GLU A 63 -5.78 9.26 -6.61
C GLU A 63 -4.90 10.28 -5.84
N LEU A 64 -4.24 9.85 -4.75
CA LEU A 64 -3.35 10.64 -3.91
C LEU A 64 -1.87 10.33 -4.18
N ALA A 65 -1.56 9.28 -4.96
CA ALA A 65 -0.21 8.96 -5.37
C ALA A 65 0.24 10.03 -6.37
N LYS A 66 1.14 10.93 -5.94
CA LYS A 66 1.74 11.89 -6.87
C LYS A 66 2.55 11.11 -7.91
N PRO A 67 2.47 11.45 -9.20
CA PRO A 67 3.21 10.76 -10.26
C PRO A 67 4.74 10.99 -10.24
N ASP A 68 5.29 11.65 -9.21
CA ASP A 68 6.63 12.27 -9.28
C ASP A 68 7.64 11.77 -8.23
N ASP A 69 7.36 10.71 -7.46
CA ASP A 69 8.29 10.30 -6.39
C ASP A 69 9.06 9.00 -6.66
N GLN A 70 8.82 8.32 -7.80
CA GLN A 70 9.56 7.10 -8.15
C GLN A 70 9.79 6.93 -9.66
N THR A 71 10.04 8.02 -10.41
CA THR A 71 10.67 7.88 -11.72
C THR A 71 12.11 7.46 -11.50
N ILE A 72 12.30 6.15 -11.53
CA ILE A 72 13.56 5.44 -11.57
C ILE A 72 14.43 6.18 -12.60
N SER A 73 15.54 6.72 -12.11
CA SER A 73 16.64 7.21 -12.93
C SER A 73 17.23 6.02 -13.70
N ALA A 74 16.55 5.56 -14.74
CA ALA A 74 17.14 4.76 -15.79
C ALA A 74 17.88 5.72 -16.72
N ARG A 75 19.09 6.10 -16.27
CA ARG A 75 20.15 6.46 -17.20
C ARG A 75 20.46 5.19 -18.00
N GLU A 76 20.36 5.28 -19.32
CA GLU A 76 21.41 4.93 -20.30
C GLU A 76 20.92 5.24 -21.73
#